data_AF-A0A059B8B1-F1
#
_entry.id   AF-A0A059B8B1-F1
#
_cell.length_a   1.000
_cell.length_b   1.000
_cell.length_c   1.000
_cell.angle_alpha   90.00
_cell.angle_beta   90.00
_cell.angle_gamma   90.00
#
_symmetry.space_group_name_H-M   'P 1'
#
loop_
_entity.id
_entity.type
_entity.pdbx_description
1 polymer ?
#
loop_
_entity_poly.entity_id
_entity_poly.type
_entity_poly.pdbx_seq_one_letter_code
_entity_poly.pdbx_strand_id
1 'polypeptide(L)'
;MRVSMRDRSKNRKPLQRGRSLSIEAIQAVQALKRASGKGPRSLELARRSTFGRLLKRDMVEVLRELLRQSRCDLALKVFEDIQKEYWYKAQVLLYAEMFSVFAGNGLFEDVKLLYLYLRTEDNIEPHLEGFNSVLRTFISFSLVELAADCYYFMKEIGCEPDRSSFRILINGLESMGEQVASAKLREEAQKYYGDLEFLQETEEMIRQS
;
A
#
# COMPACT_ATOMS: atom_id res chain seq x y z
N MET A 1 20.28 9.55 53.19
CA MET A 1 19.84 8.73 52.05
C MET A 1 19.72 9.65 50.82
N ARG A 2 20.68 9.66 49.90
CA ARG A 2 20.64 10.50 48.68
C ARG A 2 20.04 9.68 47.54
N VAL A 3 18.86 10.08 47.06
CA VAL A 3 18.27 9.49 45.86
C VAL A 3 18.94 10.12 44.64
N SER A 4 19.69 9.32 43.89
CA SER A 4 20.24 9.71 42.59
C SER A 4 19.16 9.51 41.52
N MET A 5 18.66 10.60 40.92
CA MET A 5 17.77 10.52 39.77
C MET A 5 18.59 10.10 38.54
N ARG A 6 18.23 8.96 37.94
CA ARG A 6 18.81 8.54 36.65
C ARG A 6 18.37 9.51 35.56
N ASP A 7 19.33 10.23 35.02
CA ASP A 7 19.18 11.09 33.86
C ASP A 7 18.68 10.27 32.65
N ARG A 8 17.46 10.54 32.22
CA ARG A 8 16.82 9.93 31.03
C ARG A 8 17.14 10.69 29.73
N SER A 9 18.01 11.71 29.77
CA SER A 9 18.34 12.54 28.60
C SER A 9 19.04 11.77 27.47
N LYS A 10 19.73 10.66 27.79
CA LYS A 10 20.65 9.99 26.85
C LYS A 10 20.03 8.93 25.92
N ASN A 11 18.71 8.80 25.84
CA ASN A 11 18.09 7.76 24.99
C ASN A 11 16.96 8.22 24.07
N ARG A 12 16.85 9.52 23.76
CA ARG A 12 16.00 9.97 22.65
C ARG A 12 16.79 9.84 21.35
N LYS A 13 16.65 8.68 20.69
CA LYS A 13 16.91 8.60 19.25
C LYS A 13 16.15 9.76 18.58
N PRO A 14 16.72 10.46 17.59
CA PRO A 14 15.99 11.51 16.88
C PRO A 14 14.68 10.93 16.34
N LEU A 15 13.55 11.54 16.72
CA LEU A 15 12.20 11.07 16.35
C LEU A 15 11.83 11.36 14.88
N GLN A 16 12.77 11.79 14.06
CA GLN A 16 12.49 12.30 12.72
C GLN A 16 13.61 11.90 11.77
N ARG A 17 13.44 10.76 11.08
CA ARG A 17 14.06 10.55 9.78
C ARG A 17 12.95 10.24 8.78
N GLY A 18 12.61 11.24 7.97
CA GLY A 18 12.02 11.06 6.64
C GLY A 18 10.62 11.63 6.38
N ARG A 19 9.76 11.84 7.40
CA ARG A 19 8.40 12.39 7.19
C ARG A 19 7.97 13.23 8.39
N SER A 20 7.99 14.55 8.25
CA SER A 20 7.48 15.47 9.26
C SER A 20 5.98 15.66 9.02
N LEU A 21 5.15 14.87 9.71
CA LEU A 21 3.72 15.17 9.80
C LEU A 21 3.53 16.61 10.30
N SER A 22 2.59 17.35 9.71
CA SER A 22 2.16 18.64 10.26
C SER A 22 1.59 18.48 11.68
N ILE A 23 1.54 19.57 12.43
CA ILE A 23 0.98 19.56 13.79
C ILE A 23 -0.50 19.15 13.73
N GLU A 24 -1.21 19.63 12.72
CA GLU A 24 -2.60 19.34 12.42
C GLU A 24 -2.80 17.84 12.12
N ALA A 25 -1.95 17.25 11.27
CA ALA A 25 -2.00 15.82 10.97
C ALA A 25 -1.72 14.97 12.23
N ILE A 26 -0.72 15.34 13.05
CA ILE A 26 -0.43 14.67 14.32
C ILE A 26 -1.64 14.72 15.26
N GLN A 27 -2.25 15.90 15.41
CA GLN A 27 -3.41 16.09 16.27
C GLN A 27 -4.62 15.29 15.77
N ALA A 28 -4.85 15.25 14.45
CA ALA A 28 -5.91 14.46 13.84
C ALA A 28 -5.72 12.95 14.08
N VAL A 29 -4.53 12.41 13.84
CA VAL A 29 -4.21 10.98 14.13
C VAL A 29 -4.50 10.67 15.60
N GLN A 30 -4.05 11.52 16.52
CA GLN A 30 -4.27 11.33 17.95
C GLN A 30 -5.75 11.44 18.34
N ALA A 31 -6.51 12.34 17.74
CA ALA A 31 -7.94 12.49 17.98
C ALA A 31 -8.73 11.27 17.51
N LEU A 32 -8.47 10.81 16.28
CA LEU A 32 -9.10 9.62 15.70
C LEU A 32 -8.84 8.36 16.55
N LYS A 33 -7.59 8.14 16.98
CA LYS A 33 -7.23 7.00 17.84
C LYS A 33 -7.92 7.04 19.20
N ARG A 34 -8.00 8.22 19.85
CA ARG A 34 -8.69 8.38 21.13
C ARG A 34 -10.20 8.17 21.00
N ALA A 35 -10.78 8.63 19.90
CA ALA A 35 -12.21 8.52 19.64
C ALA A 35 -12.63 7.09 19.28
N SER A 36 -11.78 6.34 18.57
CA SER A 36 -11.96 4.91 18.26
C SER A 36 -12.30 4.07 19.49
N GLY A 37 -11.61 4.30 20.62
CA GLY A 37 -11.87 3.57 21.88
C GLY A 37 -13.14 4.01 22.63
N LYS A 38 -13.80 5.09 22.22
CA LYS A 38 -15.01 5.64 22.87
C LYS A 38 -16.31 5.29 22.14
N GLY A 39 -16.21 4.58 21.03
CA GLY A 39 -17.34 4.11 20.23
C GLY A 39 -17.63 4.94 18.97
N PRO A 40 -18.57 4.46 18.12
CA PRO A 40 -18.74 4.96 16.75
C PRO A 40 -19.10 6.46 16.67
N ARG A 41 -19.96 6.95 17.56
CA ARG A 41 -20.37 8.36 17.58
C ARG A 41 -19.20 9.30 17.89
N SER A 42 -18.32 8.92 18.82
CA SER A 42 -17.14 9.72 19.13
C SER A 42 -16.18 9.76 17.94
N LEU A 43 -16.01 8.63 17.25
CA LEU A 43 -15.15 8.53 16.06
C LEU A 43 -15.68 9.39 14.92
N GLU A 44 -16.98 9.35 14.67
CA GLU A 44 -17.62 10.18 13.65
C GLU A 44 -17.45 11.67 13.92
N LEU A 45 -17.65 12.09 15.18
CA LEU A 45 -17.39 13.48 15.57
C LEU A 45 -15.94 13.89 15.32
N ALA A 46 -14.98 13.03 15.70
CA ALA A 46 -13.56 13.31 15.48
C ALA A 46 -13.23 13.40 13.97
N ARG A 47 -13.74 12.49 13.14
CA ARG A 47 -13.58 12.55 11.68
C ARG A 47 -14.07 13.89 11.13
N ARG A 48 -15.29 14.29 11.46
CA ARG A 48 -15.86 15.55 10.98
C ARG A 48 -15.13 16.78 11.49
N SER A 49 -14.75 16.81 12.78
CA SER A 49 -14.19 18.01 13.39
C SER A 49 -12.68 18.18 13.22
N THR A 50 -11.93 17.09 13.10
CA THR A 50 -10.45 17.14 13.01
C THR A 50 -9.91 16.69 11.67
N PHE A 51 -10.48 15.65 11.05
CA PHE A 51 -9.97 15.13 9.77
C PHE A 51 -10.57 15.87 8.56
N GLY A 52 -11.89 16.05 8.52
CA GLY A 52 -12.61 16.68 7.41
C GLY A 52 -12.33 18.18 7.21
N ARG A 53 -11.44 18.78 8.02
CA ARG A 53 -11.00 20.18 7.90
C ARG A 53 -9.55 20.29 7.41
N LEU A 54 -8.87 19.17 7.22
CA LEU A 54 -7.48 19.11 6.81
C LEU A 54 -7.32 19.44 5.32
N LEU A 55 -6.14 19.93 4.97
CA LEU A 55 -5.76 20.07 3.57
C LEU A 55 -5.44 18.69 2.96
N LYS A 56 -5.53 18.59 1.62
CA LYS A 56 -5.18 17.37 0.86
C LYS A 56 -3.92 16.68 1.37
N ARG A 57 -2.83 17.45 1.54
CA ARG A 57 -1.55 16.94 2.01
C ARG A 57 -1.67 16.27 3.38
N ASP A 58 -2.27 16.96 4.34
CA ASP A 58 -2.41 16.46 5.71
C ASP A 58 -3.34 15.24 5.77
N MET A 59 -4.41 15.21 4.98
CA MET A 59 -5.29 14.03 4.90
C MET A 59 -4.52 12.78 4.44
N VAL A 60 -3.70 12.92 3.39
CA VAL A 60 -2.85 11.83 2.89
C VAL A 60 -1.78 11.44 3.91
N GLU A 61 -1.16 12.41 4.60
CA GLU A 61 -0.19 12.14 5.66
C GLU A 61 -0.83 11.40 6.87
N VAL A 62 -2.05 11.77 7.26
CA VAL A 62 -2.83 11.07 8.29
C VAL A 62 -3.11 9.62 7.89
N LEU A 63 -3.57 9.38 6.67
CA LEU A 63 -3.79 8.02 6.15
C LEU A 63 -2.50 7.19 6.20
N ARG A 64 -1.40 7.73 5.67
CA ARG A 64 -0.09 7.06 5.68
C ARG A 64 0.41 6.77 7.08
N GLU A 65 0.19 7.67 8.03
CA GLU A 65 0.60 7.46 9.42
C GLU A 65 -0.26 6.40 10.12
N LEU A 66 -1.56 6.33 9.82
CA LEU A 66 -2.43 5.25 10.32
C LEU A 66 -2.03 3.89 9.74
N LEU A 67 -1.73 3.83 8.43
CA LEU A 67 -1.19 2.64 7.77
C LEU A 67 0.14 2.20 8.40
N ARG A 68 1.07 3.13 8.63
CA ARG A 68 2.36 2.86 9.30
C ARG A 68 2.21 2.31 10.71
N GLN A 69 1.12 2.65 11.40
CA GLN A 69 0.78 2.13 12.73
C GLN A 69 -0.08 0.86 12.68
N SER A 70 -0.32 0.28 11.50
CA SER A 70 -1.23 -0.85 11.28
C SER A 70 -2.63 -0.63 11.84
N ARG A 71 -3.10 0.63 11.89
CA ARG A 71 -4.47 0.98 12.28
C ARG A 71 -5.40 0.88 11.08
N CYS A 72 -5.51 -0.33 10.50
CA CYS A 72 -6.27 -0.60 9.28
C CYS A 72 -7.73 -0.15 9.38
N ASP A 73 -8.35 -0.34 10.55
CA ASP A 73 -9.72 0.08 10.86
C ASP A 73 -9.95 1.58 10.69
N LEU A 74 -8.97 2.39 11.09
CA LEU A 74 -9.01 3.85 10.94
C LEU A 74 -8.54 4.28 9.57
N ALA A 75 -7.53 3.61 9.02
CA ALA A 75 -7.00 3.88 7.68
C ALA A 75 -8.09 3.73 6.62
N LEU A 76 -8.88 2.65 6.66
CA LEU A 76 -9.98 2.43 5.73
C LEU A 76 -11.02 3.55 5.83
N LYS A 77 -11.45 3.90 7.05
CA LYS A 77 -12.41 4.98 7.27
C LYS A 77 -11.90 6.31 6.73
N VAL A 78 -10.66 6.71 7.02
CA VAL A 78 -10.14 7.99 6.51
C VAL A 78 -9.93 7.96 5.01
N PHE A 79 -9.62 6.80 4.42
CA PHE A 79 -9.57 6.63 2.98
C PHE A 79 -10.95 6.82 2.33
N GLU A 80 -12.03 6.28 2.92
CA GLU A 80 -13.41 6.53 2.47
C GLU A 80 -13.81 8.01 2.54
N ASP A 81 -13.25 8.78 3.48
CA ASP A 81 -13.44 10.24 3.51
C ASP A 81 -12.64 10.91 2.40
N ILE A 82 -11.38 10.51 2.20
CA ILE A 82 -10.54 11.00 1.11
C ILE A 82 -11.21 10.77 -0.25
N GLN A 83 -11.84 9.63 -0.47
CA GLN A 83 -12.56 9.32 -1.71
C GLN A 83 -13.74 10.26 -1.99
N LYS A 84 -14.29 10.93 -0.97
CA LYS A 84 -15.39 11.91 -1.11
C LYS A 84 -14.90 13.33 -1.38
N GLU A 85 -13.60 13.58 -1.28
CA GLU A 85 -13.04 14.90 -1.49
C GLU A 85 -12.97 15.26 -2.97
N TYR A 86 -13.28 16.52 -3.30
CA TYR A 86 -13.31 16.99 -4.70
C TYR A 86 -11.96 16.85 -5.43
N TRP A 87 -10.86 16.84 -4.70
CA TRP A 87 -9.50 16.74 -5.25
C TRP A 87 -9.03 15.30 -5.41
N TYR A 88 -9.83 14.33 -4.99
CA TYR A 88 -9.50 12.93 -5.04
C TYR A 88 -9.33 12.46 -6.49
N LYS A 89 -8.27 11.70 -6.69
CA LYS A 89 -7.99 10.94 -7.90
C LYS A 89 -7.31 9.66 -7.45
N ALA A 90 -7.79 8.52 -7.94
CA ALA A 90 -7.23 7.22 -7.63
C ALA A 90 -5.74 7.17 -8.00
N GLN A 91 -4.91 6.70 -7.07
CA GLN A 91 -3.47 6.56 -7.24
C GLN A 91 -3.07 5.14 -6.90
N VAL A 92 -2.59 4.39 -7.90
CA VAL A 92 -2.19 2.98 -7.74
C VAL A 92 -1.19 2.80 -6.60
N LEU A 93 -0.24 3.73 -6.43
CA LEU A 93 0.72 3.70 -5.32
C LEU A 93 0.07 3.76 -3.95
N LEU A 94 -0.97 4.57 -3.76
CA LEU A 94 -1.66 4.67 -2.47
C LEU A 94 -2.40 3.37 -2.15
N TYR A 95 -3.06 2.77 -3.15
CA TYR A 95 -3.65 1.44 -3.02
C TYR A 95 -2.60 0.37 -2.72
N ALA A 96 -1.43 0.43 -3.37
CA ALA A 96 -0.33 -0.50 -3.08
C ALA A 96 0.16 -0.41 -1.63
N GLU A 97 0.28 0.80 -1.06
CA GLU A 97 0.58 1.01 0.36
C GLU A 97 -0.49 0.35 1.26
N MET A 98 -1.78 0.52 0.91
CA MET A 98 -2.90 -0.08 1.65
C MET A 98 -2.90 -1.61 1.56
N PHE A 99 -2.76 -2.19 0.37
CA PHE A 99 -2.72 -3.64 0.17
C PHE A 99 -1.57 -4.27 0.96
N SER A 100 -0.38 -3.68 0.91
CA SER A 100 0.79 -4.19 1.62
C SER A 100 0.53 -4.27 3.14
N VAL A 101 -0.01 -3.20 3.72
CA VAL A 101 -0.33 -3.16 5.16
C VAL A 101 -1.46 -4.12 5.51
N PHE A 102 -2.55 -4.15 4.73
CA PHE A 102 -3.72 -4.96 5.04
C PHE A 102 -3.41 -6.46 4.91
N ALA A 103 -2.76 -6.87 3.82
CA ALA A 103 -2.32 -8.26 3.63
C ALA A 103 -1.31 -8.68 4.70
N GLY A 104 -0.37 -7.79 5.08
CA GLY A 104 0.57 -8.01 6.18
C GLY A 104 -0.07 -8.18 7.56
N ASN A 105 -1.30 -7.70 7.75
CA ASN A 105 -2.10 -7.92 8.96
C ASN A 105 -3.11 -9.09 8.80
N GLY A 106 -3.05 -9.84 7.70
CA GLY A 106 -3.96 -10.97 7.44
C GLY A 106 -5.39 -10.58 7.08
N LEU A 107 -5.64 -9.31 6.75
CA LEU A 107 -6.97 -8.78 6.43
C LEU A 107 -7.34 -9.03 4.96
N PHE A 108 -7.34 -10.28 4.54
CA PHE A 108 -7.46 -10.65 3.12
C PHE A 108 -8.82 -10.32 2.50
N GLU A 109 -9.90 -10.36 3.28
CA GLU A 109 -11.23 -9.95 2.79
C GLU A 109 -11.30 -8.44 2.54
N ASP A 110 -10.67 -7.64 3.40
CA ASP A 110 -10.56 -6.19 3.18
C ASP A 110 -9.67 -5.90 1.96
N VAL A 111 -8.61 -6.69 1.73
CA VAL A 111 -7.77 -6.58 0.51
C VAL A 111 -8.60 -6.85 -0.75
N LYS A 112 -9.43 -7.90 -0.77
CA LYS A 112 -10.32 -8.19 -1.91
C LYS A 112 -11.29 -7.05 -2.16
N LEU A 113 -11.90 -6.50 -1.11
CA LEU A 113 -12.84 -5.38 -1.22
C LEU A 113 -12.14 -4.10 -1.71
N LEU A 114 -10.95 -3.77 -1.17
CA LEU A 114 -10.11 -2.67 -1.63
C LEU A 114 -9.72 -2.82 -3.11
N TYR A 115 -9.47 -4.05 -3.56
CA TYR A 115 -9.15 -4.33 -4.96
C TYR A 115 -10.36 -4.14 -5.87
N LEU A 116 -11.55 -4.58 -5.44
CA LEU A 116 -12.79 -4.28 -6.15
C LEU A 116 -13.01 -2.76 -6.27
N TYR A 117 -12.78 -2.01 -5.19
CA TYR A 117 -12.87 -0.56 -5.24
C TYR A 117 -11.88 0.04 -6.24
N LEU A 118 -10.61 -0.38 -6.22
CA LEU A 118 -9.63 0.06 -7.22
C LEU A 118 -10.13 -0.17 -8.65
N ARG A 119 -10.75 -1.32 -8.95
CA ARG A 119 -11.28 -1.63 -10.28
C ARG A 119 -12.46 -0.76 -10.70
N THR A 120 -13.19 -0.20 -9.74
CA THR A 120 -14.33 0.70 -10.00
C THR A 120 -13.94 2.17 -10.05
N GLU A 121 -12.67 2.51 -9.81
CA GLU A 121 -12.20 3.89 -9.90
C GLU A 121 -12.17 4.38 -11.35
N ASP A 122 -12.68 5.59 -11.58
CA ASP A 122 -12.66 6.23 -12.89
C ASP A 122 -11.29 6.86 -13.17
N ASN A 123 -10.82 6.75 -14.42
CA ASN A 123 -9.61 7.44 -14.92
C ASN A 123 -8.34 7.18 -14.08
N ILE A 124 -8.10 5.94 -13.67
CA ILE A 124 -6.86 5.56 -12.97
C ILE A 124 -5.67 5.85 -13.88
N GLU A 125 -4.71 6.61 -13.34
CA GLU A 125 -3.47 6.90 -14.06
C GLU A 125 -2.58 5.64 -14.10
N PRO A 126 -2.18 5.17 -15.30
CA PRO A 126 -1.26 4.04 -15.44
C PRO A 126 0.04 4.28 -14.69
N HIS A 127 0.38 3.41 -13.73
CA HIS A 127 1.57 3.59 -12.90
C HIS A 127 2.28 2.25 -12.65
N LEU A 128 3.26 1.94 -13.51
CA LEU A 128 3.96 0.65 -13.56
C LEU A 128 4.56 0.22 -12.22
N GLU A 129 5.29 1.11 -11.54
CA GLU A 129 5.87 0.78 -10.22
C GLU A 129 4.80 0.50 -9.15
N GLY A 130 3.63 1.13 -9.30
CA GLY A 130 2.48 0.93 -8.42
C GLY A 130 1.92 -0.46 -8.60
N PHE A 131 1.63 -0.85 -9.84
CA PHE A 131 1.19 -2.20 -10.17
C PHE A 131 2.22 -3.26 -9.77
N ASN A 132 3.51 -3.05 -10.04
CA ASN A 132 4.57 -3.95 -9.60
C ASN A 132 4.62 -4.10 -8.07
N SER A 133 4.20 -3.08 -7.32
CA SER A 133 4.09 -3.16 -5.85
C SER A 133 2.84 -3.94 -5.40
N VAL A 134 1.72 -3.77 -6.11
CA VAL A 134 0.50 -4.57 -5.89
C VAL A 134 0.76 -6.04 -6.21
N LEU A 135 1.34 -6.34 -7.37
CA LEU A 135 1.70 -7.71 -7.79
C LEU A 135 2.64 -8.37 -6.78
N ARG A 136 3.69 -7.68 -6.33
CA ARG A 136 4.59 -8.19 -5.28
C ARG A 136 3.85 -8.54 -4.00
N THR A 137 2.94 -7.67 -3.57
CA THR A 137 2.12 -7.90 -2.38
C THR A 137 1.27 -9.16 -2.57
N PHE A 138 0.50 -9.23 -3.65
CA PHE A 138 -0.40 -10.37 -3.88
C PHE A 138 0.35 -11.70 -4.00
N ILE A 139 1.48 -11.72 -4.70
CA ILE A 139 2.34 -12.91 -4.78
C ILE A 139 2.90 -13.31 -3.40
N SER A 140 3.39 -12.34 -2.61
CA SER A 140 4.01 -12.60 -1.31
C SER A 140 3.04 -13.14 -0.26
N PHE A 141 1.74 -12.85 -0.42
CA PHE A 141 0.66 -13.37 0.44
C PHE A 141 -0.17 -14.47 -0.22
N SER A 142 0.34 -15.07 -1.31
CA SER A 142 -0.32 -16.15 -2.06
C SER A 142 -1.75 -15.84 -2.53
N LEU A 143 -2.03 -14.57 -2.83
CA LEU A 143 -3.28 -14.10 -3.41
C LEU A 143 -3.24 -14.23 -4.94
N VAL A 144 -3.06 -15.46 -5.42
CA VAL A 144 -2.78 -15.79 -6.83
C VAL A 144 -3.85 -15.26 -7.79
N GLU A 145 -5.12 -15.44 -7.44
CA GLU A 145 -6.26 -14.97 -8.26
C GLU A 145 -6.21 -13.44 -8.44
N LEU A 146 -5.98 -12.69 -7.35
CA LEU A 146 -5.86 -11.24 -7.41
C LEU A 146 -4.61 -10.80 -8.19
N ALA A 147 -3.50 -11.54 -8.09
CA ALA A 147 -2.29 -11.24 -8.86
C ALA A 147 -2.53 -11.41 -10.38
N ALA A 148 -3.22 -12.48 -10.77
CA ALA A 148 -3.59 -12.70 -12.17
C ALA A 148 -4.56 -11.63 -12.68
N ASP A 149 -5.60 -11.31 -11.91
CA ASP A 149 -6.54 -10.24 -12.27
C ASP A 149 -5.84 -8.88 -12.36
N CYS A 150 -4.90 -8.58 -11.46
CA CYS A 150 -4.13 -7.33 -11.45
C CYS A 150 -3.23 -7.22 -12.69
N TYR A 151 -2.64 -8.33 -13.13
CA TYR A 151 -1.85 -8.38 -14.36
C TYR A 151 -2.69 -8.07 -15.61
N TYR A 152 -3.92 -8.57 -15.71
CA TYR A 152 -4.79 -8.23 -16.83
C TYR A 152 -5.35 -6.81 -16.71
N PHE A 153 -5.70 -6.38 -15.49
CA PHE A 153 -6.22 -5.05 -15.25
C PHE A 153 -5.20 -3.95 -15.58
N MET A 154 -3.91 -4.14 -15.25
CA MET A 154 -2.87 -3.17 -15.63
C MET A 154 -2.79 -3.02 -17.15
N LYS A 155 -2.88 -4.11 -17.91
CA LYS A 155 -2.91 -4.08 -19.38
C LYS A 155 -4.18 -3.42 -19.93
N GLU A 156 -5.33 -3.71 -19.32
CA GLU A 156 -6.63 -3.13 -19.71
C GLU A 156 -6.62 -1.60 -19.66
N ILE A 157 -5.96 -1.02 -18.65
CA ILE A 157 -5.83 0.43 -18.51
C ILE A 157 -4.61 1.01 -19.25
N GLY A 158 -3.93 0.22 -20.07
CA GLY A 158 -2.78 0.65 -20.88
C GLY A 158 -1.45 0.75 -20.13
N CYS A 159 -1.33 0.11 -18.96
CA CYS A 159 -0.06 -0.04 -18.24
C CYS A 159 0.62 -1.35 -18.66
N GLU A 160 1.55 -1.28 -19.61
CA GLU A 160 2.26 -2.46 -20.11
C GLU A 160 3.19 -3.07 -19.04
N PRO A 161 3.14 -4.40 -18.81
CA PRO A 161 4.05 -5.11 -17.94
C PRO A 161 5.50 -5.01 -18.42
N ASP A 162 6.44 -4.85 -17.48
CA ASP A 162 7.87 -4.83 -17.76
C ASP A 162 8.58 -6.11 -17.30
N ARG A 163 9.89 -6.17 -17.53
CA ARG A 163 10.73 -7.29 -17.04
C ARG A 163 10.56 -7.54 -15.55
N SER A 164 10.40 -6.47 -14.74
CA SER A 164 10.13 -6.61 -13.32
C SER A 164 8.75 -7.23 -13.06
N SER A 165 7.69 -6.80 -13.75
CA SER A 165 6.35 -7.39 -13.65
C SER A 165 6.38 -8.89 -13.92
N PHE A 166 6.99 -9.29 -15.04
CA PHE A 166 7.08 -10.70 -15.43
C PHE A 166 7.88 -11.51 -14.41
N ARG A 167 9.02 -10.99 -13.93
CA ARG A 167 9.83 -11.69 -12.93
C ARG A 167 9.08 -11.88 -11.60
N ILE A 168 8.37 -10.86 -11.12
CA ILE A 168 7.55 -10.94 -9.91
C ILE A 168 6.54 -12.07 -10.02
N LEU A 169 5.81 -12.12 -11.14
CA LEU A 169 4.76 -13.10 -11.37
C LEU A 169 5.30 -14.50 -11.61
N ILE A 170 6.25 -14.68 -12.52
CA ILE A 170 6.81 -15.99 -12.91
C ILE A 170 7.45 -16.67 -11.70
N ASN A 171 8.39 -15.99 -11.04
CA ASN A 171 9.10 -16.57 -9.88
C ASN A 171 8.13 -16.82 -8.72
N GLY A 172 7.18 -15.91 -8.52
CA GLY A 172 6.12 -16.04 -7.53
C GLY A 172 5.26 -17.28 -7.74
N LEU A 173 4.69 -17.43 -8.93
CA LEU A 173 3.83 -18.55 -9.31
C LEU A 173 4.57 -19.87 -9.24
N GLU A 174 5.82 -19.94 -9.70
CA GLU A 174 6.65 -21.15 -9.61
C GLU A 174 6.89 -21.58 -8.17
N SER A 175 7.15 -20.63 -7.27
CA SER A 175 7.33 -20.92 -5.84
C SER A 175 6.05 -21.46 -5.17
N MET A 176 4.88 -21.16 -5.73
CA MET A 176 3.58 -21.64 -5.28
C MET A 176 3.12 -22.92 -6.00
N GLY A 177 3.90 -23.44 -6.95
CA GLY A 177 3.55 -24.62 -7.74
C GLY A 177 2.61 -24.34 -8.93
N GLU A 178 2.34 -23.07 -9.25
CA GLU A 178 1.46 -22.64 -10.34
C GLU A 178 2.15 -22.68 -11.71
N GLN A 179 2.63 -23.88 -12.08
CA GLN A 179 3.47 -24.10 -13.26
C GLN A 179 2.78 -23.74 -14.57
N VAL A 180 1.48 -24.02 -14.70
CA VAL A 180 0.72 -23.72 -15.92
C VAL A 180 0.57 -22.21 -16.14
N ALA A 181 0.30 -21.46 -15.07
CA ALA A 181 0.19 -20.01 -15.14
C ALA A 181 1.56 -19.36 -15.43
N SER A 182 2.62 -19.84 -14.75
CA SER A 182 4.00 -19.39 -15.01
C SER A 182 4.42 -19.64 -16.47
N ALA A 183 4.16 -20.83 -17.02
CA ALA A 183 4.52 -21.18 -18.39
C ALA A 183 3.87 -20.25 -19.43
N LYS A 184 2.61 -19.86 -19.22
CA LYS A 184 1.92 -18.89 -20.09
C LYS A 184 2.59 -17.51 -20.05
N LEU A 185 2.95 -17.04 -18.86
CA LEU A 185 3.65 -15.76 -18.71
C LEU A 185 5.06 -15.80 -19.28
N ARG A 186 5.76 -16.94 -19.21
CA ARG A 186 7.07 -17.13 -19.86
C ARG A 186 6.95 -17.04 -21.38
N GLU A 187 5.97 -17.72 -21.97
CA GLU A 187 5.72 -17.66 -23.41
C GLU A 187 5.40 -16.22 -23.85
N GLU A 188 4.58 -15.51 -23.08
CA GLU A 188 4.28 -14.10 -23.34
C GLU A 188 5.54 -13.22 -23.24
N ALA A 189 6.31 -13.33 -22.15
CA ALA A 189 7.54 -12.56 -21.97
C ALA A 189 8.58 -12.84 -23.07
N GLN A 190 8.68 -14.09 -23.53
CA GLN A 190 9.59 -14.49 -24.61
C GLN A 190 9.23 -13.85 -25.95
N LYS A 191 7.94 -13.60 -26.21
CA LYS A 191 7.51 -12.84 -27.41
C LYS A 191 8.00 -11.38 -27.38
N TYR A 192 8.11 -10.77 -26.20
CA TYR A 192 8.55 -9.39 -26.05
C TYR A 192 10.08 -9.24 -25.93
N TYR A 193 10.74 -10.15 -25.22
CA TYR A 193 12.14 -9.99 -24.81
C TYR A 193 13.09 -11.05 -25.37
N GLY A 194 12.58 -12.09 -26.02
CA GLY A 194 13.39 -13.21 -26.51
C GLY A 194 13.86 -14.09 -25.36
N ASP A 195 15.16 -14.07 -25.06
CA ASP A 195 15.70 -14.83 -23.93
C ASP A 195 15.29 -14.20 -22.59
N LEU A 196 15.03 -15.05 -21.59
CA LEU A 196 14.48 -14.67 -20.29
C LEU A 196 15.59 -14.51 -19.24
N GLU A 197 16.78 -14.03 -19.64
CA GLU A 197 17.93 -13.82 -18.75
C GLU A 197 17.59 -12.96 -17.52
N PHE A 198 16.67 -11.99 -17.70
CA PHE A 198 16.20 -11.10 -16.63
C PHE A 198 15.54 -11.84 -15.45
N LEU A 199 15.10 -13.09 -15.63
CA LEU A 199 14.56 -13.90 -14.54
C LEU A 199 15.64 -14.33 -13.53
N GLN A 200 16.90 -14.37 -13.95
CA GLN A 200 18.05 -14.75 -13.12
C GLN A 200 18.68 -13.56 -12.39
N GLU A 201 18.35 -12.32 -12.80
CA GLU A 201 18.85 -11.11 -12.16
C GLU A 201 18.33 -11.02 -10.71
N THR A 202 19.23 -10.89 -9.74
CA THR A 202 18.86 -10.67 -8.33
C THR A 202 18.48 -9.20 -8.09
N GLU A 203 17.76 -8.92 -7.00
CA GLU A 203 17.45 -7.53 -6.62
C GLU A 203 18.70 -6.67 -6.37
N GLU A 204 19.83 -7.29 -6.02
CA GLU A 204 21.11 -6.63 -5.85
C GLU A 204 21.74 -6.21 -7.19
N MET A 205 21.57 -7.01 -8.24
CA MET A 205 22.07 -6.71 -9.59
C MET A 205 21.30 -5.55 -10.24
N ILE A 206 20.00 -5.44 -9.97
CA ILE A 206 19.13 -4.41 -10.58
C ILE A 206 19.29 -3.03 -9.95
N ARG A 207 19.74 -2.94 -8.68
CA ARG A 207 20.02 -1.65 -8.05
C ARG A 207 21.35 -1.03 -8.50
N GLN A 208 22.16 -1.78 -9.25
CA GLN A 208 23.50 -1.38 -9.71
C GLN A 208 23.58 -1.16 -11.22
N SER A 209 22.50 -1.41 -11.97
CA SER A 209 22.36 -1.14 -13.41
C SER A 209 21.58 0.15 -13.68
#